data_AF-A0A4T0VX78-F1
#
_entry.id   AF-A0A4T0VX78-F1
#
_cell.length_a   1.000
_cell.length_b   1.000
_cell.length_c   1.000
_cell.angle_alpha   90.00
_cell.angle_beta   90.00
_cell.angle_gamma   90.00
#
_symmetry.space_group_name_H-M   'P 1'
#
loop_
_entity.id
_entity.type
_entity.pdbx_description
1 polymer ?
#
loop_
_entity_poly.entity_id
_entity_poly.type
_entity_poly.pdbx_seq_one_letter_code
_entity_poly.pdbx_strand_id
1 'polypeptide(L)'
;MVMSEHSPSFRRYITTVALRIIGVQGTRRKAAEMLVSTTLLFLANPGTNKVHASASSHNAVLDFALMLYEKGTEVVKALQKKATCDMPRHIPLVVRGYNIKKEVGSFIRLVIRGEIEWEMSTWSQPLSPCEWLLKLVGFDELKIDPLDSPKLFDLRQSFRNDRRFAGLRAFVTQDIPLHKVRDFVVSSGTSHAAPDKNRKEKNMTVQQERDERLRAEHWARELIEYLLVDIVESADVLCTTTHMSRDTYYGAFRESAKAVVLTDAGSMSKAEAIVVWGPFFKPCAIGGDVGRKTRTFIDPNHVSDGKYANHYGPESQVSVLRHMMSSGNAMFEAK
;
A
#
# COMPACT_ATOMS: atom_id res chain seq x y z
N MET A 1 -18.29 6.24 18.64
CA MET A 1 -18.80 7.49 19.25
C MET A 1 -19.71 8.15 18.23
N VAL A 2 -21.04 8.03 18.40
CA VAL A 2 -22.02 8.56 17.44
C VAL A 2 -22.25 10.03 17.78
N MET A 3 -21.85 10.95 16.89
CA MET A 3 -22.14 12.36 17.08
C MET A 3 -23.60 12.63 16.67
N SER A 4 -24.36 13.23 17.58
CA SER A 4 -25.77 13.59 17.34
C SER A 4 -25.88 14.74 16.34
N GLU A 5 -26.88 14.66 15.45
CA GLU A 5 -27.24 15.68 14.44
C GLU A 5 -27.44 17.10 15.02
N HIS A 6 -27.69 17.20 16.32
CA HIS A 6 -27.90 18.46 17.02
C HIS A 6 -26.60 19.07 17.56
N SER A 7 -25.45 18.41 17.41
CA SER A 7 -24.17 18.96 17.83
C SER A 7 -23.82 20.23 17.02
N PRO A 8 -23.55 21.37 17.67
CA PRO A 8 -23.05 22.57 17.00
C PRO A 8 -21.78 22.30 16.19
N SER A 9 -20.95 21.35 16.63
CA SER A 9 -19.74 20.90 15.92
C SER A 9 -20.05 20.13 14.64
N PHE A 10 -21.10 19.31 14.62
CA PHE A 10 -21.56 18.59 13.43
C PHE A 10 -22.19 19.55 12.40
N ARG A 11 -23.01 20.50 12.86
CA ARG A 11 -23.58 21.54 11.99
C ARG A 11 -22.50 22.44 11.40
N ARG A 12 -21.54 22.87 12.22
CA ARG A 12 -20.36 23.63 11.75
C ARG A 12 -19.51 22.80 10.78
N TYR A 13 -19.34 21.51 11.03
CA TYR A 13 -18.66 20.59 10.11
C TYR A 13 -19.38 20.50 8.76
N ILE A 14 -20.69 20.22 8.72
CA ILE A 14 -21.46 20.16 7.46
C ILE A 14 -21.48 21.49 6.70
N THR A 15 -21.59 22.64 7.38
CA THR A 15 -21.58 23.94 6.69
C THR A 15 -20.20 24.36 6.18
N THR A 16 -19.13 23.82 6.76
CA THR A 16 -17.73 24.09 6.34
C THR A 16 -17.22 23.05 5.36
N VAL A 17 -17.80 21.85 5.42
CA VAL A 17 -17.51 20.71 4.58
C VAL A 17 -18.71 20.52 3.66
N ALA A 18 -18.76 21.29 2.58
CA ALA A 18 -19.22 20.68 1.33
C ALA A 18 -18.34 19.44 1.20
N LEU A 19 -18.90 18.25 1.45
CA LEU A 19 -18.18 16.99 1.39
C LEU A 19 -17.32 17.08 0.14
N ARG A 20 -15.99 17.15 0.31
CA ARG A 20 -15.02 17.39 -0.78
C ARG A 20 -14.95 16.11 -1.59
N ILE A 21 -16.10 15.71 -2.13
CA ILE A 21 -16.35 14.50 -2.87
C ILE A 21 -16.33 14.89 -4.33
N ILE A 22 -15.42 14.25 -5.05
CA ILE A 22 -15.30 14.42 -6.49
C ILE A 22 -15.83 13.12 -7.10
N GLY A 23 -17.01 13.18 -7.69
CA GLY A 23 -17.56 12.06 -8.45
C GLY A 23 -17.10 12.11 -9.90
N VAL A 24 -16.58 11.02 -10.44
CA VAL A 24 -16.17 10.90 -11.85
C VAL A 24 -16.83 9.69 -12.50
N GLN A 25 -17.63 9.93 -13.54
CA GLN A 25 -18.20 8.89 -14.37
C GLN A 25 -17.48 8.81 -15.70
N GLY A 26 -17.15 7.61 -16.16
CA GLY A 26 -16.61 7.38 -17.49
C GLY A 26 -16.28 5.90 -17.69
N THR A 27 -15.60 5.57 -18.79
CA THR A 27 -15.01 4.23 -18.90
C THR A 27 -13.99 4.01 -17.78
N ARG A 28 -13.71 2.75 -17.41
CA ARG A 28 -12.75 2.43 -16.35
C ARG A 28 -11.42 3.19 -16.50
N ARG A 29 -10.89 3.26 -17.72
CA ARG A 29 -9.63 3.95 -18.00
C ARG A 29 -9.74 5.47 -17.89
N LYS A 30 -10.76 6.08 -18.51
CA LYS A 30 -10.96 7.54 -18.49
C LYS A 30 -11.23 8.08 -17.09
N ALA A 31 -12.05 7.37 -16.32
CA ALA A 31 -12.27 7.72 -14.92
C ALA A 31 -10.96 7.60 -14.11
N ALA A 32 -10.16 6.55 -14.32
CA ALA A 32 -8.86 6.41 -13.66
C ALA A 32 -7.89 7.54 -14.00
N GLU A 33 -7.81 7.98 -15.27
CA GLU A 33 -6.96 9.11 -15.70
C GLU A 33 -7.32 10.42 -14.98
N MET A 34 -8.63 10.69 -14.83
CA MET A 34 -9.13 11.84 -14.07
C MET A 34 -8.86 11.71 -12.57
N LEU A 35 -9.00 10.52 -12.00
CA LEU A 35 -8.67 10.26 -10.59
C LEU A 35 -7.17 10.37 -10.32
N VAL A 36 -6.31 9.99 -11.27
CA VAL A 36 -4.85 10.19 -11.18
C VAL A 36 -4.54 11.68 -11.13
N SER A 37 -5.13 12.47 -12.02
CA SER A 37 -4.97 13.94 -12.01
C SER A 37 -5.44 14.54 -10.68
N THR A 38 -6.60 14.09 -10.19
CA THR A 38 -7.14 14.49 -8.88
C THR A 38 -6.21 14.11 -7.73
N THR A 39 -5.61 12.93 -7.80
CA THR A 39 -4.65 12.45 -6.79
C THR A 39 -3.40 13.33 -6.76
N LEU A 40 -2.85 13.70 -7.92
CA LEU A 40 -1.71 14.62 -8.00
C LEU A 40 -2.07 16.01 -7.44
N LEU A 41 -3.29 16.49 -7.66
CA LEU A 41 -3.78 17.73 -7.03
C LEU A 41 -3.91 17.59 -5.51
N PHE A 42 -4.35 16.44 -5.00
CA PHE A 42 -4.35 16.17 -3.56
C PHE A 42 -2.95 16.18 -2.97
N LEU A 43 -1.98 15.58 -3.67
CA LEU A 43 -0.56 15.58 -3.27
C LEU A 43 0.05 16.99 -3.26
N ALA A 44 -0.32 17.84 -4.22
CA ALA A 44 0.15 19.22 -4.28
C ALA A 44 -0.40 20.10 -3.14
N ASN A 45 -1.50 19.70 -2.48
CA ASN A 45 -2.11 20.45 -1.40
C ASN A 45 -1.69 19.90 -0.02
N PRO A 46 -1.02 20.69 0.85
CA PRO A 46 -0.57 20.25 2.18
C PRO A 46 -1.67 19.66 3.08
N GLY A 47 -2.92 20.07 2.88
CA GLY A 47 -4.08 19.57 3.61
C GLY A 47 -4.53 18.17 3.18
N THR A 48 -4.09 17.66 2.02
CA THR A 48 -4.51 16.37 1.43
C THR A 48 -3.34 15.53 0.91
N ASN A 49 -2.11 15.90 1.24
CA ASN A 49 -0.88 15.36 0.64
C ASN A 49 -0.48 13.92 1.05
N LYS A 50 -1.42 13.13 1.57
CA LYS A 50 -1.22 11.70 1.87
C LYS A 50 -2.51 10.98 1.49
N VAL A 51 -2.46 10.13 0.47
CA VAL A 51 -3.66 9.60 -0.19
C VAL A 51 -3.76 8.10 -0.03
N HIS A 52 -4.94 7.61 0.38
CA HIS A 52 -5.25 6.19 0.32
C HIS A 52 -6.13 5.90 -0.89
N ALA A 53 -5.56 5.28 -1.92
CA ALA A 53 -6.29 4.82 -3.08
C ALA A 53 -6.72 3.36 -2.92
N SER A 54 -7.94 3.03 -3.34
CA SER A 54 -8.45 1.66 -3.25
C SER A 54 -9.40 1.27 -4.37
N ALA A 55 -9.40 -0.03 -4.68
CA ALA A 55 -10.32 -0.67 -5.63
C ALA A 55 -10.77 -2.05 -5.11
N SER A 56 -11.77 -2.66 -5.73
CA SER A 56 -12.23 -4.01 -5.34
C SER A 56 -11.37 -5.15 -5.89
N SER A 57 -10.50 -4.90 -6.89
CA SER A 57 -9.68 -5.94 -7.54
C SER A 57 -8.19 -5.57 -7.60
N HIS A 58 -7.31 -6.57 -7.53
CA HIS A 58 -5.87 -6.38 -7.63
C HIS A 58 -5.44 -5.71 -8.95
N ASN A 59 -6.09 -6.06 -10.05
CA ASN A 59 -5.80 -5.46 -11.36
C ASN A 59 -6.15 -3.98 -11.38
N ALA A 60 -7.30 -3.57 -10.82
CA ALA A 60 -7.67 -2.16 -10.76
C ALA A 60 -6.72 -1.33 -9.88
N VAL A 61 -6.24 -1.91 -8.77
CA VAL A 61 -5.23 -1.29 -7.91
C VAL A 61 -3.90 -1.14 -8.66
N LEU A 62 -3.46 -2.19 -9.36
CA LEU A 62 -2.22 -2.18 -10.12
C LEU A 62 -2.25 -1.15 -11.26
N ASP A 63 -3.30 -1.19 -12.09
CA ASP A 63 -3.46 -0.26 -13.22
C ASP A 63 -3.43 1.19 -12.75
N PHE A 64 -4.15 1.49 -11.66
CA PHE A 64 -4.20 2.83 -11.10
C PHE A 64 -2.85 3.26 -10.52
N ALA A 65 -2.18 2.39 -9.75
CA ALA A 65 -0.88 2.69 -9.15
C ALA A 65 0.19 2.98 -10.23
N LEU A 66 0.23 2.16 -11.28
CA LEU A 66 1.17 2.35 -12.40
C LEU A 66 0.89 3.65 -13.14
N MET A 67 -0.37 3.92 -13.50
CA MET A 67 -0.75 5.15 -14.17
C MET A 67 -0.42 6.39 -13.33
N LEU A 68 -0.66 6.32 -12.01
CA LEU A 68 -0.33 7.40 -11.09
C LEU A 68 1.17 7.65 -11.01
N TYR A 69 1.97 6.59 -10.91
CA TYR A 69 3.43 6.71 -10.86
C TYR A 69 4.00 7.25 -12.17
N GLU A 70 3.52 6.76 -13.32
CA GLU A 70 3.90 7.23 -14.66
C GLU A 70 3.58 8.72 -14.82
N LYS A 71 2.33 9.13 -14.53
CA LYS A 71 1.92 10.53 -14.65
C LYS A 71 2.58 11.44 -13.62
N GLY A 72 2.76 10.98 -12.39
CA GLY A 72 3.54 11.70 -11.38
C GLY A 72 4.97 11.96 -11.85
N THR A 73 5.61 10.93 -12.44
CA THR A 73 6.96 11.04 -13.02
C THR A 73 7.01 12.04 -14.17
N GLU A 74 6.07 11.96 -15.11
CA GLU A 74 5.96 12.91 -16.23
C GLU A 74 5.84 14.36 -15.74
N VAL A 75 4.94 14.60 -14.77
CA VAL A 75 4.70 15.93 -14.21
C VAL A 75 5.96 16.46 -13.52
N VAL A 76 6.62 15.66 -12.68
CA VAL A 76 7.83 16.08 -11.98
C VAL A 76 8.97 16.39 -12.95
N LYS A 77 9.19 15.54 -13.96
CA LYS A 77 10.21 15.78 -15.00
C LYS A 77 9.90 17.02 -15.85
N ALA A 78 8.63 17.26 -16.17
CA ALA A 78 8.19 18.45 -16.91
C ALA A 78 8.36 19.73 -16.08
N LEU A 79 8.06 19.67 -14.78
CA LEU A 79 8.27 20.78 -13.84
C LEU A 79 9.75 21.05 -13.62
N GLN A 80 10.60 20.02 -13.55
CA GLN A 80 12.05 20.17 -13.38
C GLN A 80 12.67 21.04 -14.48
N LYS A 81 12.21 20.88 -15.73
CA LYS A 81 12.63 21.68 -16.88
C LYS A 81 12.23 23.16 -16.78
N LYS A 82 11.27 23.51 -15.91
CA LYS A 82 10.80 24.88 -15.70
C LYS A 82 11.51 25.50 -14.48
N ALA A 83 12.25 26.60 -14.72
CA ALA A 83 13.16 27.21 -13.75
C ALA A 83 12.49 27.94 -12.56
N THR A 84 11.15 28.04 -12.51
CA THR A 84 10.44 29.07 -11.72
C THR A 84 9.43 28.57 -10.69
N CYS A 85 9.50 27.31 -10.24
CA CYS A 85 8.48 26.78 -9.32
C CYS A 85 9.09 26.32 -7.99
N ASP A 86 8.75 27.01 -6.90
CA ASP A 86 9.13 26.76 -5.50
C ASP A 86 8.45 25.54 -4.85
N MET A 87 7.73 24.72 -5.62
CA MET A 87 7.05 23.54 -5.08
C MET A 87 8.02 22.36 -4.96
N PRO A 88 7.97 21.55 -3.88
CA PRO A 88 8.81 20.37 -3.73
C PRO A 88 8.57 19.39 -4.90
N ARG A 89 9.65 19.01 -5.59
CA ARG A 89 9.63 18.22 -6.84
C ARG A 89 10.18 16.83 -6.61
N HIS A 90 9.37 15.92 -6.08
CA HIS A 90 9.72 14.52 -6.12
C HIS A 90 8.59 13.70 -6.74
N ILE A 91 8.98 12.62 -7.41
CA ILE A 91 8.08 11.58 -7.86
C ILE A 91 7.33 11.07 -6.61
N PRO A 92 5.99 10.97 -6.66
CA PRO A 92 5.23 10.51 -5.52
C PRO A 92 5.62 9.06 -5.19
N LEU A 93 5.88 8.79 -3.91
CA LEU A 93 6.09 7.42 -3.44
C LEU A 93 4.74 6.70 -3.44
N VAL A 94 4.47 5.98 -4.53
CA VAL A 94 3.29 5.14 -4.71
C VAL A 94 3.62 3.71 -4.29
N VAL A 95 2.93 3.22 -3.25
CA VAL A 95 3.10 1.85 -2.75
C VAL A 95 1.83 1.05 -3.00
N ARG A 96 1.95 -0.09 -3.67
CA ARG A 96 0.87 -1.05 -3.93
C ARG A 96 0.83 -2.10 -2.83
N GLY A 97 -0.02 -1.87 -1.83
CA GLY A 97 -0.16 -2.77 -0.69
C GLY A 97 -0.73 -4.14 -1.05
N TYR A 98 -0.13 -5.18 -0.50
CA TYR A 98 -0.56 -6.58 -0.57
C TYR A 98 -0.28 -7.29 0.77
N ASN A 99 -0.49 -8.60 0.87
CA ASN A 99 -0.19 -9.33 2.09
C ASN A 99 1.32 -9.25 2.43
N ILE A 100 1.67 -8.58 3.54
CA ILE A 100 3.07 -8.31 3.92
C ILE A 100 3.87 -9.59 4.14
N LYS A 101 3.27 -10.65 4.70
CA LYS A 101 3.97 -11.94 4.87
C LYS A 101 4.36 -12.56 3.52
N LYS A 102 3.52 -12.38 2.50
CA LYS A 102 3.86 -12.78 1.12
C LYS A 102 4.93 -11.86 0.52
N GLU A 103 4.88 -10.55 0.77
CA GLU A 103 5.95 -9.60 0.36
C GLU A 103 7.31 -9.99 0.95
N VAL A 104 7.38 -10.33 2.24
CA VAL A 104 8.60 -10.84 2.91
C VAL A 104 9.10 -12.11 2.23
N GLY A 105 8.21 -13.07 1.97
CA GLY A 105 8.57 -14.31 1.28
C GLY A 105 9.08 -14.07 -0.14
N SER A 106 8.45 -13.16 -0.88
CA SER A 106 8.88 -12.77 -2.23
C SER A 106 10.24 -12.08 -2.21
N PHE A 107 10.50 -11.17 -1.27
CA PHE A 107 11.81 -10.53 -1.10
C PHE A 107 12.92 -11.57 -0.87
N ILE A 108 12.72 -12.48 0.09
CA ILE A 108 13.70 -13.53 0.39
C ILE A 108 13.97 -14.42 -0.83
N ARG A 109 12.91 -14.83 -1.55
CA ARG A 109 13.06 -15.66 -2.75
C ARG A 109 13.82 -14.94 -3.86
N LEU A 110 13.53 -13.66 -4.09
CA LEU A 110 14.22 -12.85 -5.09
C LEU A 110 15.71 -12.71 -4.76
N VAL A 111 16.05 -12.45 -3.50
CA VAL A 111 17.46 -12.35 -3.08
C VAL A 111 18.21 -13.67 -3.24
N ILE A 112 17.57 -14.82 -2.95
CA ILE A 112 18.21 -16.14 -3.02
C ILE A 112 18.31 -16.67 -4.44
N ARG A 113 17.24 -16.56 -5.23
CA ARG A 113 17.11 -17.25 -6.53
C ARG A 113 17.28 -16.34 -7.73
N GLY A 114 17.22 -15.02 -7.56
CA GLY A 114 17.24 -14.07 -8.68
C GLY A 114 16.00 -14.09 -9.58
N GLU A 115 15.06 -15.01 -9.34
CA GLU A 115 13.88 -15.22 -10.19
C GLU A 115 12.59 -15.20 -9.38
N ILE A 116 11.51 -14.72 -10.01
CA ILE A 116 10.14 -14.83 -9.50
C ILE A 116 9.63 -16.23 -9.89
N GLU A 117 9.63 -17.17 -8.94
CA GLU A 117 8.75 -18.33 -9.09
C GLU A 117 7.30 -17.85 -8.95
N TRP A 118 6.59 -17.82 -10.07
CA TRP A 118 5.16 -17.55 -10.14
C TRP A 118 4.39 -18.68 -9.46
N GLU A 119 4.33 -18.66 -8.12
CA GLU A 119 3.20 -19.28 -7.43
C GLU A 119 1.92 -18.62 -7.97
N MET A 120 0.82 -19.38 -8.09
CA MET A 120 -0.51 -19.00 -8.61
C MET A 120 -1.21 -17.83 -7.86
N SER A 121 -0.44 -16.84 -7.43
CA SER A 121 -0.83 -15.73 -6.58
C SER A 121 -1.15 -14.51 -7.42
N THR A 122 -2.07 -13.70 -6.95
CA THR A 122 -2.39 -12.38 -7.52
C THR A 122 -1.34 -11.31 -7.19
N TRP A 123 -0.17 -11.71 -6.68
CA TRP A 123 0.92 -10.79 -6.39
C TRP A 123 1.65 -10.39 -7.67
N SER A 124 2.11 -9.15 -7.73
CA SER A 124 2.96 -8.64 -8.80
C SER A 124 4.05 -7.74 -8.23
N GLN A 125 5.24 -7.76 -8.81
CA GLN A 125 6.33 -6.92 -8.32
C GLN A 125 6.06 -5.40 -8.41
N PRO A 126 5.48 -4.85 -9.49
CA PRO A 126 5.42 -3.39 -9.68
C PRO A 126 4.79 -2.61 -8.53
N LEU A 127 5.54 -1.62 -8.05
CA LEU A 127 5.27 -0.70 -6.95
C LEU A 127 4.97 -1.39 -5.61
N SER A 128 5.25 -2.67 -5.47
CA SER A 128 5.06 -3.41 -4.21
C SER A 128 6.02 -2.93 -3.12
N PRO A 129 5.69 -3.12 -1.82
CA PRO A 129 6.65 -2.95 -0.74
C PRO A 129 7.96 -3.72 -0.99
N CYS A 130 7.88 -4.94 -1.53
CA CYS A 130 9.06 -5.74 -1.87
C CYS A 130 9.94 -5.06 -2.93
N GLU A 131 9.37 -4.54 -4.02
CA GLU A 131 10.18 -3.83 -5.04
C GLU A 131 10.85 -2.59 -4.46
N TRP A 132 10.14 -1.81 -3.66
CA TRP A 132 10.71 -0.64 -3.00
C TRP A 132 11.84 -1.02 -2.04
N LEU A 133 11.72 -2.14 -1.32
CA LEU A 133 12.78 -2.66 -0.48
C LEU A 133 13.99 -3.10 -1.31
N LEU A 134 13.79 -3.79 -2.45
CA LEU A 134 14.88 -4.18 -3.35
C LEU A 134 15.65 -2.96 -3.87
N LYS A 135 14.95 -1.88 -4.25
CA LYS A 135 15.56 -0.61 -4.64
C LYS A 135 16.34 0.04 -3.49
N LEU A 136 15.79 -0.01 -2.27
CA LEU A 136 16.40 0.55 -1.07
C LEU A 136 17.72 -0.16 -0.74
N VAL A 137 17.71 -1.49 -0.71
CA VAL A 137 18.91 -2.29 -0.45
C VAL A 137 19.89 -2.27 -1.63
N GLY A 138 19.46 -1.84 -2.82
CA GLY A 138 20.27 -1.77 -4.03
C GLY A 138 20.57 -3.15 -4.59
N PHE A 139 19.58 -4.04 -4.59
CA PHE A 139 19.69 -5.38 -5.15
C PHE A 139 19.60 -5.33 -6.68
N ASP A 140 20.59 -5.92 -7.35
CA ASP A 140 20.66 -6.03 -8.81
C ASP A 140 20.63 -4.65 -9.52
N GLU A 141 19.92 -4.52 -10.65
CA GLU A 141 19.79 -3.27 -11.41
C GLU A 141 18.76 -2.29 -10.82
N LEU A 142 18.04 -2.67 -9.76
CA LEU A 142 16.98 -1.86 -9.16
C LEU A 142 17.55 -0.68 -8.37
N LYS A 143 17.29 0.53 -8.87
CA LYS A 143 17.76 1.79 -8.28
C LYS A 143 16.61 2.73 -7.97
N ILE A 144 16.77 3.51 -6.91
CA ILE A 144 15.92 4.67 -6.59
C ILE A 144 16.27 5.78 -7.59
N ASP A 145 15.27 6.38 -8.21
CA ASP A 145 15.44 7.52 -9.13
C ASP A 145 15.91 8.75 -8.33
N PRO A 146 16.85 9.58 -8.83
CA PRO A 146 17.26 10.80 -8.14
C PRO A 146 16.12 11.77 -7.81
N LEU A 147 15.00 11.68 -8.52
CA LEU A 147 13.80 12.48 -8.30
C LEU A 147 12.77 11.78 -7.39
N ASP A 148 13.04 10.57 -6.90
CA ASP A 148 12.14 9.89 -5.97
C ASP A 148 12.02 10.65 -4.63
N SER A 149 11.01 10.27 -3.84
CA SER A 149 10.72 10.88 -2.54
C SER A 149 11.96 10.93 -1.62
N PRO A 150 12.30 12.08 -1.02
CA PRO A 150 13.40 12.20 -0.05
C PRO A 150 13.34 11.17 1.07
N LYS A 151 12.12 10.78 1.49
CA LYS A 151 11.89 9.77 2.51
C LYS A 151 12.53 8.42 2.16
N LEU A 152 12.60 8.05 0.87
CA LEU A 152 13.28 6.81 0.46
C LEU A 152 14.79 6.90 0.67
N PHE A 153 15.38 8.07 0.48
CA PHE A 153 16.80 8.29 0.75
C PHE A 153 17.09 8.26 2.25
N ASP A 154 16.20 8.84 3.07
CA ASP A 154 16.30 8.76 4.53
C ASP A 154 16.21 7.30 5.02
N LEU A 155 15.25 6.52 4.51
CA LEU A 155 15.12 5.10 4.80
C LEU A 155 16.36 4.32 4.35
N ARG A 156 16.89 4.61 3.16
CA ARG A 156 18.12 3.98 2.66
C ARG A 156 19.33 4.31 3.53
N GLN A 157 19.45 5.56 3.98
CA GLN A 157 20.52 5.99 4.87
C GLN A 157 20.41 5.31 6.23
N SER A 158 19.20 5.23 6.79
CA SER A 158 18.92 4.46 8.02
C SER A 158 19.32 2.99 7.86
N PHE A 159 18.90 2.35 6.77
CA PHE A 159 19.26 0.97 6.47
C PHE A 159 20.77 0.74 6.34
N ARG A 160 21.52 1.69 5.76
CA ARG A 160 22.97 1.60 5.61
C ARG A 160 23.72 1.77 6.93
N ASN A 161 23.27 2.71 7.76
CA ASN A 161 24.00 3.13 8.94
C ASN A 161 23.63 2.36 10.19
N ASP A 162 22.39 1.85 10.29
CA ASP A 162 21.95 1.11 11.47
C ASP A 162 22.61 -0.28 11.51
N ARG A 163 23.22 -0.56 12.67
CA ARG A 163 23.91 -1.83 12.94
C ARG A 163 22.94 -3.02 12.96
N ARG A 164 21.66 -2.79 13.29
CA ARG A 164 20.63 -3.83 13.31
C ARG A 164 20.43 -4.49 11.94
N PHE A 165 20.70 -3.77 10.85
CA PHE A 165 20.57 -4.28 9.48
C PHE A 165 21.87 -4.84 8.91
N ALA A 166 22.97 -4.91 9.68
CA ALA A 166 24.26 -5.38 9.18
C ALA A 166 24.18 -6.80 8.58
N GLY A 167 23.50 -7.72 9.27
CA GLY A 167 23.29 -9.08 8.76
C GLY A 167 22.39 -9.10 7.53
N LEU A 168 21.37 -8.25 7.48
CA LEU A 168 20.49 -8.17 6.32
C LEU A 168 21.24 -7.63 5.08
N ARG A 169 22.16 -6.67 5.25
CA ARG A 169 23.05 -6.20 4.18
C ARG A 169 23.93 -7.33 3.64
N ALA A 170 24.56 -8.10 4.53
CA ALA A 170 25.38 -9.26 4.15
C ALA A 170 24.56 -10.38 3.48
N PHE A 171 23.29 -10.53 3.84
CA PHE A 171 22.40 -11.48 3.17
C PHE A 171 22.03 -11.02 1.76
N VAL A 172 21.75 -9.74 1.57
CA VAL A 172 21.42 -9.16 0.25
C VAL A 172 22.60 -9.27 -0.72
N THR A 173 23.83 -9.12 -0.25
CA THR A 173 25.06 -9.35 -1.03
C THR A 173 25.40 -10.83 -1.22
N GLN A 174 24.58 -11.73 -0.67
CA GLN A 174 24.77 -13.19 -0.70
C GLN A 174 26.05 -13.67 0.03
N ASP A 175 26.64 -12.84 0.90
CA ASP A 175 27.81 -13.21 1.72
C ASP A 175 27.44 -14.21 2.81
N ILE A 176 26.19 -14.15 3.29
CA ILE A 176 25.67 -15.05 4.33
C ILE A 176 24.28 -15.59 3.96
N PRO A 177 23.92 -16.82 4.40
CA PRO A 177 22.56 -17.32 4.26
C PRO A 177 21.60 -16.64 5.25
N LEU A 178 20.29 -16.66 4.96
CA LEU A 178 19.25 -15.99 5.76
C LEU A 178 19.30 -16.33 7.26
N HIS A 179 19.53 -17.60 7.61
CA HIS A 179 19.57 -18.06 8.99
C HIS A 179 20.80 -17.55 9.78
N LYS A 180 21.77 -16.89 9.14
CA LYS A 180 22.94 -16.27 9.77
C LYS A 180 22.81 -14.76 9.99
N VAL A 181 21.72 -14.16 9.51
CA VAL A 181 21.47 -12.71 9.60
C VAL A 181 21.51 -12.21 11.05
N ARG A 182 20.96 -12.98 12.00
CA ARG A 182 21.01 -12.64 13.43
C ARG A 182 22.44 -12.68 14.00
N ASP A 183 23.18 -13.74 13.71
CA ASP A 183 24.53 -13.96 14.25
C ASP A 183 25.54 -12.90 13.77
N PHE A 184 25.36 -12.40 12.54
CA PHE A 184 26.19 -11.35 11.98
C PHE A 184 26.10 -10.03 12.75
N VAL A 185 24.92 -9.71 13.26
CA VAL A 185 24.68 -8.50 14.07
C VAL A 185 25.36 -8.62 15.44
N VAL A 186 25.41 -9.82 16.02
CA VAL A 186 26.09 -10.06 17.31
C VAL A 186 27.61 -9.94 17.17
N SER A 187 28.16 -10.47 16.08
CA SER A 187 29.62 -10.49 15.82
C SER A 187 30.21 -9.10 15.52
N SER A 188 29.41 -8.20 14.95
CA SER A 188 29.85 -6.84 14.56
C SER A 188 29.79 -5.81 15.70
N GLY A 189 29.25 -6.19 16.86
CA GLY A 189 29.19 -5.35 18.07
C GLY A 189 30.35 -5.53 19.05
N THR A 190 31.17 -6.57 18.90
CA THR A 190 32.35 -6.82 19.73
C THR A 190 33.60 -6.36 19.00
N SER A 191 34.21 -5.26 19.49
CA SER A 191 35.60 -4.90 19.20
C SER A 191 36.50 -6.12 19.33
N HIS A 192 37.44 -6.28 18.38
CA HIS A 192 38.56 -7.23 18.38
C HIS A 192 38.87 -7.85 19.75
N ALA A 193 38.20 -8.96 20.07
CA ALA A 193 38.69 -9.93 21.02
C ALA A 193 39.05 -11.16 20.20
N ALA A 194 40.25 -11.70 20.44
CA ALA A 194 40.81 -12.85 19.77
C ALA A 194 39.78 -13.99 19.63
N PRO A 195 39.85 -14.81 18.56
CA PRO A 195 38.96 -15.95 18.41
C PRO A 195 39.09 -16.85 19.63
N ASP A 196 38.06 -16.87 20.47
CA ASP A 196 37.96 -17.77 21.60
C ASP A 196 37.87 -19.20 21.04
N LYS A 197 39.01 -19.90 21.09
CA LYS A 197 39.18 -21.28 20.62
C LYS A 197 38.37 -22.30 21.42
N ASN A 198 37.55 -21.87 22.38
CA ASN A 198 36.70 -22.70 23.23
C ASN A 198 35.21 -22.62 22.88
N ARG A 199 34.83 -22.42 21.61
CA ARG A 199 33.45 -22.68 21.19
C ARG A 199 33.25 -24.20 21.15
N LYS A 200 32.91 -24.78 22.32
CA LYS A 200 32.44 -26.17 22.45
C LYS A 200 31.45 -26.44 21.32
N GLU A 201 31.81 -27.34 20.41
CA GLU A 201 30.86 -27.91 19.46
C GLU A 201 29.70 -28.45 20.28
N LYS A 202 28.59 -27.73 20.24
CA LYS A 202 27.35 -28.19 20.85
C LYS A 202 26.94 -29.40 20.01
N ASN A 203 27.10 -30.59 20.57
CA ASN A 203 26.50 -31.81 20.03
C ASN A 203 24.97 -31.63 20.09
N MET A 204 24.42 -31.00 19.07
CA MET A 204 22.99 -30.78 18.90
C MET A 204 22.40 -31.94 18.11
N THR A 205 21.17 -32.29 18.45
CA THR A 205 20.40 -33.21 17.61
C THR A 205 19.98 -32.51 16.33
N VAL A 206 19.78 -33.28 15.25
CA VAL A 206 19.29 -32.76 13.95
C VAL A 206 18.01 -31.92 14.10
N GLN A 207 17.14 -32.29 15.05
CA GLN A 207 15.92 -31.54 15.36
C GLN A 207 16.21 -30.18 16.00
N GLN A 208 17.16 -30.12 16.94
CA GLN A 208 17.58 -28.86 17.57
C GLN A 208 18.20 -27.90 16.57
N GLU A 209 19.02 -28.38 15.64
CA GLU A 209 19.59 -27.56 14.56
C GLU A 209 18.51 -26.98 13.65
N ARG A 210 17.52 -27.79 13.29
CA ARG A 210 16.38 -27.34 12.49
C ARG A 210 15.57 -26.27 13.21
N ASP A 211 15.29 -26.45 14.49
CA ASP A 211 14.51 -25.49 15.28
C ASP A 211 15.27 -24.18 15.55
N GLU A 212 16.59 -24.24 15.74
CA GLU A 212 17.45 -23.05 15.81
C GLU A 212 17.48 -22.30 14.48
N ARG A 213 17.59 -23.02 13.36
CA ARG A 213 17.54 -22.43 12.02
C ARG A 213 16.21 -21.72 11.75
N LEU A 214 15.08 -22.35 12.05
CA LEU A 214 13.74 -21.76 11.89
C LEU A 214 13.58 -20.49 12.72
N ARG A 215 14.09 -20.48 13.96
CA ARG A 215 14.07 -19.29 14.83
C ARG A 215 14.95 -18.16 14.27
N ALA A 216 16.12 -18.48 13.73
CA ALA A 216 16.98 -17.47 13.13
C ALA A 216 16.38 -16.88 11.84
N GLU A 217 15.74 -17.70 11.01
CA GLU A 217 15.01 -17.24 9.82
C GLU A 217 13.78 -16.39 10.20
N HIS A 218 13.09 -16.72 11.30
CA HIS A 218 11.98 -15.91 11.81
C HIS A 218 12.43 -14.49 12.16
N TRP A 219 13.56 -14.34 12.84
CA TRP A 219 14.11 -13.03 13.18
C TRP A 219 14.44 -12.17 11.94
N ALA A 220 15.03 -12.79 10.91
CA ALA A 220 15.30 -12.08 9.66
C ALA A 220 14.00 -11.64 8.96
N ARG A 221 12.95 -12.47 9.02
CA ARG A 221 11.62 -12.13 8.48
C ARG A 221 11.00 -10.94 9.21
N GLU A 222 11.11 -10.86 10.54
CA GLU A 222 10.62 -9.73 11.31
C GLU A 222 11.33 -8.41 10.96
N LEU A 223 12.65 -8.45 10.72
CA LEU A 223 13.39 -7.26 10.25
C LEU A 223 12.96 -6.80 8.85
N ILE A 224 12.74 -7.75 7.94
CA ILE A 224 12.27 -7.44 6.59
C ILE A 224 10.85 -6.85 6.69
N GLU A 225 9.98 -7.47 7.48
CA GLU A 225 8.62 -7.00 7.75
C GLU A 225 8.61 -5.56 8.27
N TYR A 226 9.47 -5.25 9.24
CA TYR A 226 9.66 -3.90 9.77
C TYR A 226 10.00 -2.88 8.66
N LEU A 227 10.97 -3.20 7.80
CA LEU A 227 11.35 -2.31 6.69
C LEU A 227 10.22 -2.12 5.67
N LEU A 228 9.46 -3.17 5.38
CA LEU A 228 8.30 -3.08 4.48
C LEU A 228 7.22 -2.16 5.05
N VAL A 229 6.98 -2.20 6.36
CA VAL A 229 6.04 -1.30 7.04
C VAL A 229 6.55 0.14 7.01
N ASP A 230 7.84 0.39 7.29
CA ASP A 230 8.43 1.73 7.20
C ASP A 230 8.28 2.35 5.79
N ILE A 231 8.45 1.54 4.74
CA ILE A 231 8.21 1.95 3.33
C ILE A 231 6.74 2.34 3.12
N VAL A 232 5.81 1.51 3.61
CA VAL A 232 4.37 1.75 3.51
C VAL A 232 3.99 3.05 4.23
N GLU A 233 4.46 3.26 5.45
CA GLU A 233 4.15 4.44 6.25
C GLU A 233 4.72 5.73 5.66
N SER A 234 5.87 5.63 5.00
CA SER A 234 6.55 6.72 4.31
C SER A 234 5.87 7.11 2.99
N ALA A 235 5.01 6.26 2.44
CA ALA A 235 4.36 6.50 1.16
C ALA A 235 3.59 7.83 1.13
N ASP A 236 3.55 8.43 -0.06
CA ASP A 236 2.66 9.57 -0.33
C ASP A 236 1.28 9.05 -0.75
N VAL A 237 1.28 7.90 -1.45
CA VAL A 237 0.07 7.20 -1.88
C VAL A 237 0.17 5.73 -1.58
N LEU A 238 -0.80 5.20 -0.83
CA LEU A 238 -0.98 3.76 -0.64
C LEU A 238 -2.16 3.29 -1.49
N CYS A 239 -1.90 2.34 -2.37
CA CYS A 239 -2.88 1.70 -3.24
C CYS A 239 -3.16 0.28 -2.73
N THR A 240 -4.37 -0.01 -2.24
CA THR A 240 -4.73 -1.36 -1.74
C THR A 240 -6.02 -1.85 -2.35
N THR A 241 -6.29 -3.16 -2.29
CA THR A 241 -7.69 -3.60 -2.42
C THR A 241 -8.47 -3.21 -1.17
N THR A 242 -9.80 -3.12 -1.29
CA THR A 242 -10.70 -2.87 -0.14
C THR A 242 -10.48 -3.89 0.98
N HIS A 243 -10.26 -5.16 0.62
CA HIS A 243 -9.93 -6.22 1.57
C HIS A 243 -8.55 -6.01 2.23
N MET A 244 -7.49 -5.72 1.45
CA MET A 244 -6.14 -5.51 1.99
C MET A 244 -6.05 -4.26 2.87
N SER A 245 -6.86 -3.23 2.62
CA SER A 245 -6.89 -2.00 3.43
C SER A 245 -7.20 -2.22 4.92
N ARG A 246 -7.70 -3.41 5.29
CA ARG A 246 -8.03 -3.81 6.66
C ARG A 246 -6.87 -4.47 7.41
N ASP A 247 -5.81 -4.85 6.70
CA ASP A 247 -4.66 -5.49 7.30
C ASP A 247 -3.99 -4.51 8.30
N THR A 248 -3.51 -5.04 9.43
CA THR A 248 -2.95 -4.22 10.51
C THR A 248 -1.72 -3.44 10.07
N TYR A 249 -0.96 -3.99 9.12
CA TYR A 249 0.19 -3.32 8.51
C TYR A 249 -0.14 -2.02 7.77
N TYR A 250 -1.40 -1.83 7.36
CA TYR A 250 -1.86 -0.62 6.69
C TYR A 250 -2.64 0.33 7.60
N GLY A 251 -2.82 -0.03 8.88
CA GLY A 251 -3.62 0.72 9.85
C GLY A 251 -3.11 2.15 10.04
N ALA A 252 -1.82 2.31 10.35
CA ALA A 252 -1.19 3.61 10.57
C ALA A 252 -1.26 4.52 9.34
N PHE A 253 -1.04 3.95 8.14
CA PHE A 253 -1.22 4.71 6.90
C PHE A 253 -2.68 5.14 6.71
N ARG A 254 -3.63 4.20 6.84
CA ARG A 254 -5.06 4.48 6.67
C ARG A 254 -5.54 5.56 7.63
N GLU A 255 -5.06 5.56 8.87
CA GLU A 255 -5.38 6.59 9.86
C GLU A 255 -4.77 7.95 9.49
N SER A 256 -3.49 7.97 9.11
CA SER A 256 -2.76 9.21 8.76
C SER A 256 -3.07 9.77 7.37
N ALA A 257 -3.72 9.00 6.47
CA ALA A 257 -4.14 9.47 5.16
C ALA A 257 -5.05 10.69 5.31
N LYS A 258 -4.90 11.68 4.43
CA LYS A 258 -5.66 12.94 4.46
C LYS A 258 -6.72 13.00 3.38
N ALA A 259 -6.64 12.16 2.35
CA ALA A 259 -7.64 11.99 1.32
C ALA A 259 -7.76 10.53 0.89
N VAL A 260 -8.89 10.18 0.28
CA VAL A 260 -9.21 8.85 -0.21
C VAL A 260 -9.54 8.91 -1.70
N VAL A 261 -9.14 7.89 -2.44
CA VAL A 261 -9.48 7.74 -3.86
C VAL A 261 -10.05 6.34 -4.09
N LEU A 262 -11.30 6.26 -4.53
CA LEU A 262 -11.95 5.01 -4.89
C LEU A 262 -11.96 4.88 -6.41
N THR A 263 -11.10 4.01 -6.94
CA THR A 263 -10.99 3.72 -8.37
C THR A 263 -11.73 2.43 -8.72
N ASP A 264 -12.17 2.34 -9.98
CA ASP A 264 -13.10 1.30 -10.45
C ASP A 264 -14.35 1.21 -9.54
N ALA A 265 -14.81 2.35 -9.02
CA ALA A 265 -15.86 2.43 -8.01
C ALA A 265 -17.24 1.93 -8.49
N GLY A 266 -17.41 1.73 -9.79
CA GLY A 266 -18.59 1.09 -10.35
C GLY A 266 -18.65 -0.43 -10.12
N SER A 267 -17.53 -1.08 -9.81
CA SER A 267 -17.48 -2.49 -9.39
C SER A 267 -17.46 -2.66 -7.86
N MET A 268 -17.40 -1.55 -7.12
CA MET A 268 -17.25 -1.51 -5.67
C MET A 268 -18.61 -1.35 -4.98
N SER A 269 -18.92 -2.23 -4.04
CA SER A 269 -20.12 -2.08 -3.20
C SER A 269 -19.97 -0.92 -2.20
N LYS A 270 -21.10 -0.38 -1.70
CA LYS A 270 -21.08 0.66 -0.66
C LYS A 270 -20.34 0.21 0.61
N ALA A 271 -20.51 -1.05 1.01
CA ALA A 271 -19.85 -1.61 2.19
C ALA A 271 -18.33 -1.64 2.02
N GLU A 272 -17.84 -2.06 0.85
CA GLU A 272 -16.41 -2.03 0.53
C GLU A 272 -15.83 -0.61 0.53
N ALA A 273 -16.57 0.36 -0.02
CA ALA A 273 -16.13 1.76 -0.04
C ALA A 273 -15.96 2.33 1.37
N ILE A 274 -16.91 2.06 2.27
CA ILE A 274 -16.90 2.56 3.65
C ILE A 274 -15.71 2.00 4.45
N VAL A 275 -15.26 0.77 4.16
CA VAL A 275 -14.09 0.17 4.82
C VAL A 275 -12.83 1.03 4.65
N VAL A 276 -12.68 1.65 3.49
CA VAL A 276 -11.51 2.49 3.15
C VAL A 276 -11.77 3.95 3.51
N TRP A 277 -12.94 4.47 3.15
CA TRP A 277 -13.30 5.86 3.40
C TRP A 277 -13.34 6.18 4.90
N GLY A 278 -13.73 5.19 5.71
CA GLY A 278 -13.64 5.21 7.15
C GLY A 278 -14.62 6.19 7.82
N PRO A 279 -14.61 6.24 9.16
CA PRO A 279 -15.58 7.02 9.93
C PRO A 279 -15.32 8.54 9.89
N PHE A 280 -14.18 8.97 9.37
CA PHE A 280 -13.74 10.37 9.40
C PHE A 280 -14.08 11.17 8.14
N PHE A 281 -14.77 10.56 7.17
CA PHE A 281 -15.25 11.22 5.94
C PHE A 281 -14.20 12.14 5.30
N LYS A 282 -12.99 11.58 5.09
CA LYS A 282 -11.88 12.29 4.45
C LYS A 282 -12.31 12.78 3.05
N PRO A 283 -11.74 13.88 2.53
CA PRO A 283 -11.88 14.26 1.12
C PRO A 283 -11.74 13.02 0.22
N CYS A 284 -12.68 12.83 -0.70
CA CYS A 284 -12.82 11.56 -1.39
C CYS A 284 -13.06 11.76 -2.89
N ALA A 285 -12.23 11.17 -3.74
CA ALA A 285 -12.51 11.12 -5.17
C ALA A 285 -13.00 9.71 -5.52
N ILE A 286 -14.14 9.60 -6.20
CA ILE A 286 -14.80 8.33 -6.51
C ILE A 286 -15.01 8.28 -8.01
N GLY A 287 -14.51 7.25 -8.68
CA GLY A 287 -14.71 7.15 -10.12
C GLY A 287 -14.59 5.76 -10.72
N GLY A 288 -15.28 5.57 -11.84
CA GLY A 288 -15.32 4.30 -12.57
C GLY A 288 -16.47 4.23 -13.57
N ASP A 289 -16.76 3.00 -13.98
CA ASP A 289 -17.82 2.66 -14.94
C ASP A 289 -19.07 2.12 -14.23
N VAL A 290 -20.18 2.84 -14.35
CA VAL A 290 -21.47 2.58 -13.68
C VAL A 290 -22.17 1.33 -14.21
N GLY A 291 -21.78 0.82 -15.40
CA GLY A 291 -22.38 -0.36 -16.02
C GLY A 291 -21.92 -1.70 -15.44
N ARG A 292 -21.02 -1.71 -14.46
CA ARG A 292 -20.44 -2.94 -13.91
C ARG A 292 -21.26 -3.49 -12.75
N LYS A 293 -21.34 -4.82 -12.67
CA LYS A 293 -21.90 -5.51 -11.51
C LYS A 293 -20.94 -5.40 -10.34
N THR A 294 -21.47 -5.06 -9.16
CA THR A 294 -20.70 -5.20 -7.92
C THR A 294 -20.51 -6.68 -7.60
N ARG A 295 -19.41 -6.98 -6.91
CA ARG A 295 -19.22 -8.31 -6.34
C ARG A 295 -20.01 -8.38 -5.03
N THR A 296 -21.12 -9.10 -5.01
CA THR A 296 -21.93 -9.28 -3.79
C THR A 296 -21.58 -10.60 -3.12
N PHE A 297 -21.35 -10.57 -1.80
CA PHE A 297 -21.20 -11.78 -0.98
C PHE A 297 -22.53 -12.29 -0.44
N ILE A 298 -23.60 -11.51 -0.63
CA ILE A 298 -24.96 -11.84 -0.29
C ILE A 298 -25.64 -12.29 -1.59
N ASP A 299 -26.23 -13.48 -1.57
CA ASP A 299 -27.08 -13.92 -2.66
C ASP A 299 -28.34 -13.03 -2.67
N PRO A 300 -28.54 -12.23 -3.74
CA PRO A 300 -29.67 -11.32 -3.84
C PRO A 300 -31.01 -12.06 -3.89
N ASN A 301 -30.98 -13.33 -4.28
CA ASN A 301 -32.14 -14.19 -4.43
C ASN A 301 -32.26 -15.20 -3.28
N HIS A 302 -31.50 -15.02 -2.20
CA HIS A 302 -31.58 -15.91 -1.06
C HIS A 302 -32.98 -15.87 -0.44
N VAL A 303 -33.61 -17.04 -0.36
CA VAL A 303 -34.87 -17.25 0.34
C VAL A 303 -34.62 -18.26 1.45
N SER A 304 -34.86 -17.85 2.70
CA SER A 304 -34.80 -18.76 3.85
C SER A 304 -36.18 -19.41 4.05
N ASP A 305 -36.20 -20.74 4.04
CA ASP A 305 -37.37 -21.61 4.28
C ASP A 305 -38.60 -21.31 3.41
N GLY A 306 -38.41 -20.71 2.23
CA GLY A 306 -39.51 -20.30 1.35
C GLY A 306 -40.37 -19.15 1.90
N LYS A 307 -40.00 -18.56 3.05
CA LYS A 307 -40.81 -17.57 3.79
C LYS A 307 -40.17 -16.19 3.89
N TYR A 308 -38.84 -16.12 3.88
CA TYR A 308 -38.12 -14.86 4.04
C TYR A 308 -37.24 -14.60 2.83
N ALA A 309 -37.65 -13.64 2.00
CA ALA A 309 -36.85 -13.16 0.88
C ALA A 309 -35.91 -12.05 1.37
N ASN A 310 -34.66 -12.07 0.88
CA ASN A 310 -33.72 -11.00 1.15
C ASN A 310 -34.03 -9.74 0.34
N HIS A 311 -34.90 -8.88 0.88
CA HIS A 311 -35.25 -7.60 0.25
C HIS A 311 -34.08 -6.61 0.11
N TYR A 312 -32.97 -6.81 0.84
CA TYR A 312 -31.75 -6.01 0.72
C TYR A 312 -30.79 -6.54 -0.36
N GLY A 313 -31.11 -7.69 -0.96
CA GLY A 313 -30.35 -8.31 -2.04
C GLY A 313 -30.07 -7.38 -3.22
N PRO A 314 -31.10 -6.75 -3.81
CA PRO A 314 -30.92 -5.78 -4.89
C PRO A 314 -30.03 -4.59 -4.52
N GLU A 315 -30.12 -4.10 -3.27
CA GLU A 315 -29.31 -2.96 -2.81
C GLU A 315 -27.82 -3.32 -2.68
N SER A 316 -27.50 -4.58 -2.41
CA SER A 316 -26.11 -5.05 -2.41
C SER A 316 -25.46 -4.98 -3.80
N GLN A 317 -26.27 -4.97 -4.87
CA GLN A 317 -25.81 -4.87 -6.26
C GLN A 317 -25.53 -3.42 -6.70
N VAL A 318 -25.93 -2.43 -5.89
CA VAL A 318 -25.73 -1.02 -6.20
C VAL A 318 -24.30 -0.64 -5.81
N SER A 319 -23.52 -0.24 -6.81
CA SER A 319 -22.17 0.25 -6.59
C SER A 319 -22.17 1.59 -5.86
N VAL A 320 -21.07 1.88 -5.16
CA VAL A 320 -20.90 3.18 -4.49
C VAL A 320 -21.01 4.33 -5.50
N LEU A 321 -20.45 4.16 -6.71
CA LEU A 321 -20.55 5.17 -7.76
C LEU A 321 -21.99 5.39 -8.20
N ARG A 322 -22.76 4.31 -8.45
CA ARG A 322 -24.17 4.42 -8.82
C ARG A 322 -24.99 5.06 -7.71
N HIS A 323 -24.72 4.71 -6.45
CA HIS A 323 -25.38 5.33 -5.31
C HIS A 323 -25.12 6.83 -5.23
N MET A 324 -23.87 7.26 -5.42
CA MET A 324 -23.48 8.68 -5.45
C MET A 324 -24.21 9.45 -6.54
N MET A 325 -24.33 8.86 -7.74
CA MET A 325 -25.08 9.46 -8.84
C MET A 325 -26.58 9.55 -8.54
N SER A 326 -27.19 8.45 -8.10
CA SER A 326 -28.63 8.40 -7.81
C SER A 326 -29.06 9.28 -6.65
N SER A 327 -28.14 9.62 -5.74
CA SER A 327 -28.39 10.55 -4.63
C SER A 327 -28.25 12.03 -5.02
N GLY A 328 -27.96 12.33 -6.29
CA GLY A 328 -27.90 13.70 -6.81
C GLY A 328 -26.57 14.41 -6.56
N ASN A 329 -25.49 13.68 -6.23
CA ASN A 329 -24.16 14.31 -6.12
C ASN A 329 -23.68 14.77 -7.51
N ALA A 330 -22.93 15.88 -7.53
CA ALA A 330 -22.32 16.37 -8.76
C ALA A 330 -21.27 15.39 -9.29
N MET A 331 -21.31 15.13 -10.60
CA MET A 331 -20.43 14.19 -11.28
C MET A 331 -19.73 14.86 -12.46
N PHE A 332 -18.43 14.59 -12.61
CA PHE A 332 -17.67 14.91 -13.80
C PHE A 332 -17.76 13.76 -14.80
N GLU A 333 -18.01 14.08 -16.06
CA GLU A 333 -18.00 13.10 -17.14
C GLU A 333 -16.59 13.05 -17.77
N ALA A 334 -15.93 11.90 -17.69
CA ALA A 334 -14.64 11.65 -18.30
C ALA A 334 -14.85 11.09 -19.72
N LYS A 335 -14.66 11.94 -20.74
CA LYS A 335 -14.83 11.62 -22.16
C LYS A 335 -13.54 11.03 -22.78
#